data_AF-A2RLV7-F1
#
_entry.id   AF-A2RLV7-F1
#
_cell.length_a   1.000
_cell.length_b   1.000
_cell.length_c   1.000
_cell.angle_alpha   90.00
_cell.angle_beta   90.00
_cell.angle_gamma   90.00
#
_symmetry.space_group_name_H-M   'P 1'
#
loop_
_entity.id
_entity.type
_entity.pdbx_description
1 polymer ?
#
loop_
_entity_poly.entity_id
_entity_poly.type
_entity_poly.pdbx_seq_one_letter_code
_entity_poly.pdbx_strand_id
1 'polypeptide(L)'
;MKGPLLVLELEIHYFKTLSLFLELSILNSQNTYQKYNDILESIKTFGMEKLILLMLGPTAKVLGFQLSREGYQAIDIGHIDSEYEWYQMGASYKVKLQHKHTAEHNYDTDIIFLQDNDYENSIIGRIE
;
A
#
# COMPACT_ATOMS: atom_id res chain seq x y z
N MET A 1 20.61 -4.66 -27.11
CA MET A 1 19.84 -3.44 -26.82
C MET A 1 19.06 -3.70 -25.55
N LYS A 2 19.36 -2.99 -24.45
CA LYS A 2 18.61 -3.09 -23.19
C LYS A 2 17.45 -2.10 -23.26
N GLY A 3 16.21 -2.61 -23.25
CA GLY A 3 15.01 -1.80 -23.07
C GLY A 3 14.85 -1.38 -21.60
N PRO A 4 14.10 -0.30 -21.31
CA PRO A 4 13.96 0.20 -19.95
C PRO A 4 13.18 -0.79 -19.09
N LEU A 5 13.76 -1.14 -17.94
CA LEU A 5 13.06 -1.73 -16.80
C LEU A 5 12.05 -0.70 -16.28
N LEU A 6 10.77 -1.04 -16.23
CA LEU A 6 9.83 -0.36 -15.35
C LEU A 6 9.94 -1.02 -13.98
N VAL A 7 10.64 -0.37 -13.06
CA VAL A 7 10.55 -0.66 -11.63
C VAL A 7 10.19 0.67 -10.96
N LEU A 8 9.10 0.66 -10.20
CA LEU A 8 8.92 1.58 -9.09
C LEU A 8 9.95 1.27 -8.02
N GLU A 9 11.23 1.49 -8.32
CA GLU A 9 12.27 1.47 -7.30
C GLU A 9 12.32 2.87 -6.70
N LEU A 10 11.29 3.20 -5.90
CA LEU A 10 11.58 3.85 -4.63
C LEU A 10 12.41 2.83 -3.86
N GLU A 11 13.72 2.78 -4.10
CA GLU A 11 14.67 1.76 -3.63
C GLU A 11 14.10 0.87 -2.53
N ILE A 12 13.47 -0.24 -2.93
CA ILE A 12 12.78 -1.13 -2.00
C ILE A 12 13.79 -1.75 -1.02
N HIS A 13 15.11 -1.71 -1.32
CA HIS A 13 16.15 -2.12 -0.39
C HIS A 13 16.31 -1.15 0.81
N TYR A 14 16.22 0.18 0.60
CA TYR A 14 16.28 1.16 1.69
C TYR A 14 14.91 1.29 2.39
N PHE A 15 13.81 1.23 1.64
CA PHE A 15 12.46 1.30 2.21
C PHE A 15 12.06 0.04 2.98
N LYS A 16 12.50 -1.18 2.61
CA LYS A 16 12.19 -2.41 3.39
C LYS A 16 12.70 -2.34 4.83
N THR A 17 13.81 -1.65 5.09
CA THR A 17 14.33 -1.48 6.46
C THR A 17 13.59 -0.38 7.22
N LEU A 18 13.13 0.67 6.51
CA LEU A 18 12.58 1.90 7.11
C LEU A 18 11.06 2.02 7.05
N SER A 19 10.34 1.08 6.42
CA SER A 19 8.90 1.15 6.26
C SER A 19 8.18 -0.16 6.60
N LEU A 20 6.92 -0.03 6.97
CA LEU A 20 6.08 -1.13 7.44
C LEU A 20 5.09 -1.55 6.36
N PHE A 21 5.10 -2.84 5.98
CA PHE A 21 4.16 -3.41 5.01
C PHE A 21 3.21 -4.41 5.70
N LEU A 22 1.95 -4.00 5.82
CA LEU A 22 0.85 -4.87 6.25
C LEU A 22 -0.05 -5.12 5.05
N GLU A 23 -0.38 -6.38 4.79
CA GLU A 23 -1.38 -6.72 3.80
C GLU A 23 -2.74 -6.92 4.48
N LEU A 24 -3.77 -6.31 3.89
CA LEU A 24 -5.16 -6.44 4.30
C LEU A 24 -5.90 -7.18 3.20
N SER A 25 -6.42 -8.36 3.52
CA SER A 25 -7.18 -9.20 2.58
C SER A 25 -8.62 -8.68 2.35
N ILE A 26 -8.83 -7.37 2.45
CA ILE A 26 -10.15 -6.78 2.70
C ILE A 26 -10.64 -6.00 1.48
N LEU A 27 -11.73 -6.50 0.88
CA LEU A 27 -12.29 -6.07 -0.40
C LEU A 27 -12.99 -4.69 -0.43
N ASN A 28 -13.15 -3.98 0.69
CA ASN A 28 -13.66 -2.60 0.67
C ASN A 28 -13.31 -1.78 1.92
N SER A 29 -13.42 -0.46 1.80
CA SER A 29 -13.07 0.50 2.85
C SER A 29 -13.92 0.40 4.12
N GLN A 30 -15.19 -0.04 4.03
CA GLN A 30 -16.04 -0.23 5.21
C GLN A 30 -15.51 -1.36 6.08
N ASN A 31 -15.04 -2.44 5.44
CA ASN A 31 -14.46 -3.58 6.12
C ASN A 31 -13.06 -3.25 6.69
N THR A 32 -12.28 -2.37 6.05
CA THR A 32 -10.97 -1.95 6.57
C THR A 32 -11.10 -1.23 7.92
N TYR A 33 -12.10 -0.36 8.10
CA TYR A 33 -12.31 0.34 9.37
C TYR A 33 -12.69 -0.61 10.52
N GLN A 34 -13.38 -1.72 10.24
CA GLN A 34 -13.71 -2.72 11.25
C GLN A 34 -12.46 -3.36 11.88
N LYS A 35 -11.35 -3.39 11.15
CA LYS A 35 -10.05 -3.92 11.58
C LYS A 35 -9.11 -2.85 12.14
N TYR A 36 -9.62 -1.64 12.40
CA TYR A 36 -8.82 -0.51 12.87
C TYR A 36 -7.91 -0.85 14.06
N ASN A 37 -8.45 -1.53 15.08
CA ASN A 37 -7.68 -1.89 16.27
C ASN A 37 -6.58 -2.91 15.95
N ASP A 38 -6.89 -3.93 15.14
CA ASP A 38 -5.93 -4.95 14.74
C ASP A 38 -4.77 -4.34 13.93
N ILE A 39 -5.09 -3.41 13.02
CA ILE A 39 -4.11 -2.65 12.25
C ILE A 39 -3.23 -1.81 13.18
N LEU A 40 -3.84 -1.05 14.10
CA LEU A 40 -3.11 -0.19 15.04
C LEU A 40 -2.15 -0.99 15.92
N GLU A 41 -2.60 -2.11 16.48
CA GLU A 41 -1.75 -2.96 17.33
C GLU A 41 -0.61 -3.64 16.54
N SER A 42 -0.87 -4.03 15.29
CA SER A 42 0.19 -4.53 14.41
C SER A 42 1.24 -3.45 14.12
N ILE A 43 0.80 -2.22 13.83
CA ILE A 43 1.71 -1.08 13.63
C ILE A 43 2.52 -0.79 14.90
N LYS A 44 1.92 -0.85 16.09
CA LYS A 44 2.65 -0.67 17.35
C LYS A 44 3.70 -1.76 17.58
N THR A 45 3.38 -2.99 17.20
CA THR A 45 4.28 -4.14 17.37
C THR A 45 5.50 -4.06 16.47
N PHE A 46 5.33 -3.58 15.23
CA PHE A 46 6.35 -3.71 14.18
C PHE A 46 6.84 -2.39 13.57
N GLY A 47 6.19 -1.28 13.88
CA GLY A 47 6.37 0.05 13.25
C GLY A 47 7.25 1.01 14.05
N MET A 48 7.79 0.61 15.20
CA MET A 48 8.69 1.45 15.99
C MET A 48 9.92 1.84 15.14
N GLU A 49 10.29 3.13 15.18
CA GLU A 49 11.40 3.73 14.42
C GLU A 49 11.28 3.62 12.88
N LYS A 50 10.09 3.29 12.37
CA LYS A 50 9.80 3.22 10.93
C LYS A 50 8.91 4.37 10.48
N LEU A 51 9.10 4.76 9.22
CA LEU A 51 8.13 5.57 8.49
C LEU A 51 6.96 4.68 8.06
N ILE A 52 5.75 5.03 8.48
CA ILE A 52 4.55 4.27 8.15
C ILE A 52 3.87 4.91 6.93
N LEU A 53 3.72 4.15 5.86
CA LEU A 53 3.03 4.60 4.65
C LEU A 53 1.64 3.96 4.60
N LEU A 54 0.59 4.77 4.47
CA LEU A 54 -0.79 4.31 4.52
C LEU A 54 -1.48 4.44 3.16
N MET A 55 -2.13 3.36 2.71
CA MET A 55 -2.97 3.30 1.51
C MET A 55 -4.33 2.65 1.84
N LEU A 56 -5.01 3.13 2.89
CA LEU A 56 -6.15 2.46 3.52
C LEU A 56 -7.49 3.21 3.38
N GLY A 57 -7.68 3.93 2.27
CA GLY A 57 -8.90 4.71 2.04
C GLY A 57 -9.21 5.66 3.21
N PRO A 58 -10.49 5.83 3.60
CA PRO A 58 -10.89 6.65 4.76
C PRO A 58 -10.19 6.27 6.08
N THR A 59 -9.91 4.98 6.31
CA THR A 59 -9.30 4.49 7.56
C THR A 59 -7.90 5.06 7.78
N ALA A 60 -7.14 5.31 6.71
CA ALA A 60 -5.80 5.91 6.81
C ALA A 60 -5.80 7.25 7.56
N LYS A 61 -6.89 8.03 7.49
CA LYS A 61 -6.97 9.39 8.02
C LYS A 61 -7.09 9.36 9.54
N VAL A 62 -7.98 8.51 10.05
CA VAL A 62 -8.16 8.31 11.50
C VAL A 62 -6.93 7.62 12.10
N LEU A 63 -6.39 6.62 11.39
CA LEU A 63 -5.21 5.89 11.83
C LEU A 63 -3.96 6.80 11.87
N GLY A 64 -3.74 7.61 10.83
CA GLY A 64 -2.65 8.58 10.80
C GLY A 64 -2.74 9.59 11.95
N PHE A 65 -3.95 10.06 12.28
CA PHE A 65 -4.15 10.91 13.46
C PHE A 65 -3.75 10.21 14.77
N GLN A 66 -4.22 8.97 15.00
CA GLN A 66 -3.87 8.22 16.21
C GLN A 66 -2.37 7.92 16.30
N LEU A 67 -1.75 7.49 15.21
CA LEU A 67 -0.31 7.22 15.14
C LEU A 67 0.51 8.48 15.44
N SER A 68 0.12 9.63 14.89
CA SER A 68 0.78 10.91 15.19
C SER A 68 0.68 11.27 16.67
N ARG A 69 -0.42 10.89 17.33
CA ARG A 69 -0.64 11.15 18.75
C ARG A 69 0.23 10.28 19.65
N GLU A 70 0.62 9.12 19.16
CA GLU A 70 1.47 8.14 19.84
C GLU A 70 2.97 8.28 19.47
N GLY A 71 3.34 9.28 18.66
CA GLY A 71 4.74 9.60 18.35
C GLY A 71 5.28 8.91 17.09
N TYR A 72 4.43 8.25 16.32
CA TYR A 72 4.82 7.66 15.04
C TYR A 72 4.78 8.68 13.90
N GLN A 73 5.67 8.52 12.93
CA GLN A 73 5.59 9.24 11.66
C GLN A 73 4.79 8.39 10.65
N ALA A 74 3.61 8.86 10.27
CA ALA A 74 2.77 8.22 9.27
C ALA A 74 2.40 9.19 8.13
N ILE A 75 2.44 8.71 6.90
CA ILE A 75 2.06 9.47 5.70
C ILE A 75 0.99 8.68 4.95
N ASP A 76 -0.17 9.30 4.76
CA ASP A 76 -1.23 8.78 3.89
C ASP A 76 -0.91 9.13 2.43
N ILE A 77 -0.56 8.11 1.65
CA ILE A 77 -0.12 8.25 0.26
C ILE A 77 -1.17 7.75 -0.74
N GLY A 78 -2.32 7.27 -0.27
CA GLY A 78 -3.49 6.96 -1.09
C GLY A 78 -3.18 6.11 -2.33
N HIS A 79 -3.62 6.56 -3.49
CA HIS A 79 -3.49 5.84 -4.77
C HIS A 79 -2.22 6.17 -5.57
N ILE A 80 -1.11 6.54 -4.90
CA ILE A 80 0.13 6.93 -5.58
C ILE A 80 0.67 5.86 -6.54
N ASP A 81 0.43 4.57 -6.27
CA ASP A 81 0.87 3.46 -7.15
C ASP A 81 0.19 3.52 -8.53
N SER A 82 -1.14 3.69 -8.58
CA SER A 82 -1.86 3.80 -9.86
C SER A 82 -1.43 5.04 -10.66
N GLU A 83 -1.23 6.17 -9.99
CA GLU A 83 -0.78 7.41 -10.63
C GLU A 83 0.64 7.26 -11.21
N TYR A 84 1.53 6.59 -10.49
CA TYR A 84 2.88 6.38 -10.98
C TYR A 84 2.92 5.39 -12.15
N GLU A 85 2.14 4.32 -12.12
CA GLU A 85 1.99 3.40 -13.27
C GLU A 85 1.51 4.15 -14.51
N TRP A 86 0.47 5.00 -14.37
CA TRP A 86 0.00 5.84 -15.47
C TRP A 86 1.07 6.81 -15.97
N TYR A 87 1.86 7.42 -15.07
CA TYR A 87 2.99 8.25 -15.45
C TYR A 87 4.03 7.49 -16.29
N GLN A 88 4.44 6.29 -15.85
CA GLN A 88 5.43 5.47 -16.56
C GLN A 88 4.92 5.01 -17.93
N MET A 89 3.63 4.72 -18.04
CA MET A 89 2.99 4.36 -19.30
C MET A 89 2.84 5.56 -20.27
N GLY A 90 3.05 6.80 -19.79
CA GLY A 90 2.68 7.99 -20.55
C GLY A 90 1.18 8.07 -20.81
N ALA A 91 0.36 7.54 -19.90
CA ALA A 91 -1.08 7.44 -20.09
C ALA A 91 -1.73 8.83 -20.10
N SER A 92 -2.61 9.05 -21.07
CA SER A 92 -3.42 10.27 -21.15
C SER A 92 -4.81 10.13 -20.52
N TYR A 93 -5.11 8.96 -19.94
CA TYR A 93 -6.36 8.63 -19.26
C TYR A 93 -6.13 7.52 -18.21
N LYS A 94 -7.12 7.30 -17.33
CA LYS A 94 -7.05 6.33 -16.21
C LYS A 94 -7.22 4.88 -16.68
N VAL A 95 -6.15 4.30 -17.22
CA VAL A 95 -6.12 2.91 -17.74
C VAL A 95 -6.30 1.91 -16.60
N LYS A 96 -7.23 0.94 -16.75
CA LYS A 96 -7.38 -0.16 -15.79
C LYS A 96 -6.15 -1.08 -15.84
N LEU A 97 -5.50 -1.29 -14.69
CA LEU A 97 -4.41 -2.25 -14.55
C LEU A 97 -5.00 -3.65 -14.33
N GLN A 98 -4.38 -4.66 -14.94
CA GLN A 98 -4.92 -6.04 -14.91
C GLN A 98 -4.43 -6.87 -13.72
N HIS A 99 -3.36 -6.44 -13.05
CA HIS A 99 -2.63 -7.28 -12.09
C HIS A 99 -2.65 -6.76 -10.65
N LYS A 100 -3.34 -5.65 -10.40
CA LYS A 100 -3.47 -5.00 -9.09
C LYS A 100 -4.69 -4.08 -9.06
N HIS A 101 -5.03 -3.59 -7.87
CA HIS A 101 -6.02 -2.52 -7.69
C HIS A 101 -5.68 -1.31 -8.57
N THR A 102 -6.70 -0.67 -9.14
CA THR A 102 -6.52 0.56 -9.91
C THR A 102 -7.44 1.66 -9.39
N ALA A 103 -6.87 2.82 -9.12
CA ALA A 103 -7.62 4.01 -8.74
C ALA A 103 -8.77 4.30 -9.72
N GLU A 104 -9.93 4.66 -9.18
CA GLU A 104 -11.21 4.87 -9.89
C GLU A 104 -11.86 3.64 -10.50
N HIS A 105 -11.18 2.49 -10.50
CA HIS A 105 -11.76 1.19 -10.86
C HIS A 105 -12.00 0.37 -9.60
N ASN A 106 -12.67 0.98 -8.61
CA ASN A 106 -12.74 0.53 -7.22
C ASN A 106 -13.59 -0.74 -6.97
N TYR A 107 -14.08 -1.39 -8.03
CA TYR A 107 -14.83 -2.64 -7.91
C TYR A 107 -13.94 -3.88 -7.98
N ASP A 108 -12.63 -3.70 -8.24
CA ASP A 108 -11.60 -4.75 -8.24
C ASP A 108 -11.99 -6.01 -9.00
N THR A 109 -12.75 -5.85 -10.08
CA THR A 109 -13.12 -6.96 -10.96
C THR A 109 -11.95 -7.33 -11.86
N ASP A 110 -11.83 -8.61 -12.20
CA ASP A 110 -10.93 -9.11 -13.25
C ASP A 110 -9.43 -8.84 -12.99
N ILE A 111 -9.02 -8.81 -11.71
CA ILE A 111 -7.61 -8.72 -11.33
C ILE A 111 -6.98 -10.11 -11.33
N ILE A 112 -5.85 -10.25 -12.02
CA ILE A 112 -5.01 -11.45 -12.03
C ILE A 112 -3.71 -11.12 -11.33
N PHE A 113 -3.59 -11.49 -10.06
CA PHE A 113 -2.37 -11.26 -9.29
C PHE A 113 -1.18 -12.00 -9.89
N LEU A 114 -0.05 -11.30 -9.98
CA LEU A 114 1.23 -11.88 -10.38
C LEU A 114 1.91 -12.51 -9.15
N GLN A 115 2.62 -13.62 -9.36
CA GLN A 115 3.46 -14.18 -8.32
C GLN A 115 4.74 -13.37 -8.20
N ASP A 116 4.90 -12.68 -7.07
CA ASP A 116 6.07 -11.85 -6.75
C ASP A 116 6.61 -12.24 -5.37
N ASN A 117 7.74 -12.95 -5.35
CA ASN A 117 8.36 -13.39 -4.11
C ASN A 117 8.93 -12.23 -3.28
N ASP A 118 9.35 -11.14 -3.92
CA ASP A 118 9.91 -9.99 -3.19
C ASP A 118 8.82 -9.20 -2.47
N TYR A 119 7.62 -9.14 -3.06
CA TYR A 119 6.41 -8.66 -2.43
C TYR A 119 6.00 -9.58 -1.27
N GLU A 120 5.86 -10.89 -1.49
CA GLU A 120 5.45 -11.83 -0.44
C GLU A 120 6.39 -11.83 0.77
N ASN A 121 7.70 -11.78 0.52
CA ASN A 121 8.71 -11.71 1.58
C ASN A 121 8.73 -10.36 2.33
N SER A 122 8.07 -9.32 1.80
CA SER A 122 7.95 -8.02 2.47
C SER A 122 6.82 -7.97 3.50
N ILE A 123 5.88 -8.92 3.43
CA ILE A 123 4.70 -8.95 4.28
C ILE A 123 5.08 -9.47 5.66
N ILE A 124 4.89 -8.63 6.67
CA ILE A 124 5.17 -8.97 8.06
C ILE A 124 3.95 -9.50 8.83
N GLY A 125 2.76 -9.33 8.27
CA GLY A 125 1.50 -9.78 8.86
C GLY A 125 0.33 -9.59 7.90
N ARG A 126 -0.66 -10.48 8.02
CA ARG A 126 -1.92 -10.45 7.27
C ARG A 126 -3.07 -10.24 8.26
N ILE A 127 -3.98 -9.33 7.94
CA ILE A 127 -5.17 -9.04 8.74
C ILE A 127 -6.41 -9.36 7.89
N GLU A 128 -7.25 -10.27 8.39
CA GLU A 128 -8.48 -10.78 7.77
C GLU A 128 -9.72 -10.25 8.48
#